data_AF-A0A354K7L1-F1
#
_entry.id   AF-A0A354K7L1-F1
#
_cell.length_a   1.000
_cell.length_b   1.000
_cell.length_c   1.000
_cell.angle_alpha   90.00
_cell.angle_beta   90.00
_cell.angle_gamma   90.00
#
_symmetry.space_group_name_H-M   'P 1'
#
loop_
_entity.id
_entity.type
_entity.pdbx_description
1 polymer ?
#
loop_
_entity_poly.entity_id
_entity_poly.type
_entity_poly.pdbx_seq_one_letter_code
_entity_poly.pdbx_strand_id
1 'polypeptide(L)'
;MLGKVIRLMGVDYTVTAVLDTDFDLSRYERLANVSFNEDVADELVNHMLNREFNISTNYSLSGCAMVGLGKVQEMIAANPNIYTTGMANIGVNLETKANYYAGFNAQYVTTLDRIPADQIIWLDGEKKTLEQNDIIINFEDFYMDGEKLPEVTEDLFRDLRDGKKEATAENLNAMFEKLNGNWQLHYGKWDAETDNYQHEEHPSQIVGFVKPKSAYAPAAVVSDYYADKLIADREGVYDSIVGAMPEDRSGVNDIVRYCYRDGDSVAERYQINHAVVFELDTVNEGLHMVARVFLYLGIGFAVFAALLMANFITTSIHYKRQEIGILRAIGSRSADVFRIFFSESFVIAMINFVISSALTALGVVVINYFVRREFGILITVLHFGARQVILLALLSIAIAAVSSFLPVYRIASKRPIDAIRDK
;
A
#
# COMPACT_ATOMS: atom_id res chain seq x y z
N MET A 1 -4.05 38.44 7.75
CA MET A 1 -4.30 37.62 8.95
C MET A 1 -3.63 38.17 10.21
N LEU A 2 -2.56 38.95 10.09
CA LEU A 2 -1.84 39.54 11.24
C LEU A 2 -2.77 40.27 12.23
N GLY A 3 -2.51 40.08 13.52
CA GLY A 3 -3.25 40.69 14.63
C GLY A 3 -4.62 40.08 14.92
N LYS A 4 -5.09 39.11 14.11
CA LYS A 4 -6.33 38.38 14.41
C LYS A 4 -6.10 37.32 15.49
N VAL A 5 -7.15 37.07 16.28
CA VAL A 5 -7.20 35.98 17.23
C VAL A 5 -7.79 34.75 16.55
N ILE A 6 -7.08 33.62 16.65
CA ILE A 6 -7.54 32.30 16.22
C ILE A 6 -7.65 31.41 17.46
N ARG A 7 -8.69 30.59 17.54
CA ARG A 7 -8.89 29.66 18.66
C ARG A 7 -8.47 28.26 18.24
N LEU A 8 -7.46 27.70 18.89
CA LEU A 8 -6.94 26.35 18.64
C LEU A 8 -7.02 25.56 19.96
N MET A 9 -7.66 24.38 19.93
CA MET A 9 -7.81 23.50 21.10
C MET A 9 -8.31 24.23 22.36
N GLY A 10 -9.27 25.15 22.19
CA GLY A 10 -9.85 25.92 23.29
C GLY A 10 -9.01 27.11 23.78
N VAL A 11 -7.81 27.32 23.25
CA VAL A 11 -6.89 28.42 23.58
C VAL A 11 -6.87 29.47 22.46
N ASP A 12 -6.90 30.74 22.84
CA ASP A 12 -6.84 31.86 21.91
C ASP A 12 -5.38 32.25 21.60
N TYR A 13 -5.03 32.30 20.31
CA TYR A 13 -3.72 32.67 19.79
C TYR A 13 -3.83 33.92 18.95
N THR A 14 -2.88 34.85 19.09
CA THR A 14 -2.79 36.02 18.20
C THR A 14 -1.79 35.72 17.08
N VAL A 15 -2.20 35.93 15.83
CA VAL A 15 -1.32 35.77 14.67
C VAL A 15 -0.31 36.93 14.64
N THR A 16 0.95 36.66 15.02
CA THR A 16 2.01 37.68 15.10
C THR A 16 2.80 37.85 13.81
N ALA A 17 2.92 36.77 13.02
CA ALA A 17 3.63 36.74 11.75
C ALA A 17 2.99 35.71 10.80
N VAL A 18 3.30 35.82 9.51
CA VAL A 18 3.01 34.80 8.50
C VAL A 18 4.34 34.42 7.87
N LEU A 19 4.66 33.14 7.85
CA LEU A 19 5.83 32.61 7.18
C LEU A 19 5.52 32.51 5.69
N ASP A 20 6.38 33.08 4.84
CA ASP A 20 6.34 32.82 3.41
C ASP A 20 7.13 31.54 3.13
N THR A 21 6.43 30.50 2.71
CA THR A 21 7.01 29.19 2.39
C THR A 21 7.22 29.00 0.89
N ASP A 22 6.96 30.01 0.07
CA ASP A 22 6.97 29.91 -1.40
C ASP A 22 6.05 28.79 -1.91
N PHE A 23 4.94 28.54 -1.20
CA PHE A 23 4.01 27.45 -1.53
C PHE A 23 3.14 27.85 -2.72
N ASP A 24 3.30 27.15 -3.84
CA ASP A 24 2.61 27.45 -5.09
C ASP A 24 1.14 26.98 -5.08
N LEU A 25 0.23 27.91 -4.81
CA LEU A 25 -1.21 27.65 -4.86
C LEU A 25 -1.76 27.57 -6.29
N SER A 26 -1.03 28.06 -7.31
CA SER A 26 -1.53 28.10 -8.69
C SER A 26 -1.75 26.70 -9.26
N ARG A 27 -0.93 25.72 -8.85
CA ARG A 27 -1.10 24.29 -9.18
C ARG A 27 -2.47 23.73 -8.77
N TYR A 28 -3.08 24.30 -7.72
CA TYR A 28 -4.30 23.79 -7.11
C TYR A 28 -5.54 24.65 -7.40
N GLU A 29 -5.43 25.71 -8.20
CA GLU A 29 -6.55 26.60 -8.56
C GLU A 29 -7.75 25.85 -9.14
N ARG A 30 -7.49 24.75 -9.87
CA ARG A 30 -8.54 23.88 -10.43
C ARG A 30 -9.44 23.28 -9.35
N LEU A 31 -8.92 22.99 -8.16
CA LEU A 31 -9.70 22.42 -7.05
C LEU A 31 -10.74 23.40 -6.48
N ALA A 32 -10.58 24.70 -6.73
CA ALA A 32 -11.56 25.69 -6.28
C ALA A 32 -12.86 25.69 -7.12
N ASN A 33 -12.83 25.09 -8.32
CA ASN A 33 -13.92 25.16 -9.30
C ASN A 33 -14.37 23.78 -9.80
N VAL A 34 -14.34 22.75 -8.94
CA VAL A 34 -14.76 21.39 -9.30
C VAL A 34 -16.26 21.36 -9.62
N SER A 35 -16.64 20.79 -10.77
CA SER A 35 -18.03 20.62 -11.18
C SER A 35 -18.51 19.19 -10.89
N PHE A 36 -19.77 19.03 -10.49
CA PHE A 36 -20.37 17.72 -10.16
C PHE A 36 -20.61 16.80 -11.40
N ASN A 37 -20.25 17.23 -12.61
CA ASN A 37 -20.52 16.53 -13.88
C ASN A 37 -19.25 16.39 -14.75
N GLU A 38 -18.10 16.18 -14.12
CA GLU A 38 -16.82 15.97 -14.81
C GLU A 38 -16.69 14.57 -15.41
N ASP A 39 -15.85 14.42 -16.44
CA ASP A 39 -15.48 13.11 -16.97
C ASP A 39 -14.59 12.36 -15.96
N VAL A 40 -14.55 11.03 -16.02
CA VAL A 40 -13.78 10.17 -15.10
C VAL A 40 -12.30 10.54 -15.07
N ALA A 41 -11.75 10.99 -16.21
CA ALA A 41 -10.38 11.47 -16.29
C ALA A 41 -10.16 12.74 -15.45
N ASP A 42 -11.10 13.69 -15.50
CA ASP A 42 -11.05 14.94 -14.75
C ASP A 42 -11.24 14.70 -13.24
N GLU A 43 -12.14 13.78 -12.87
CA GLU A 43 -12.35 13.37 -11.48
C GLU A 43 -11.08 12.74 -10.89
N LEU A 44 -10.39 11.89 -11.67
CA LEU A 44 -9.12 11.29 -11.27
C LEU A 44 -8.04 12.35 -11.06
N VAL A 45 -7.91 13.31 -11.98
CA VAL A 45 -6.93 14.41 -11.87
C VAL A 45 -7.23 15.27 -10.63
N ASN A 46 -8.50 15.60 -10.39
CA ASN A 46 -8.91 16.37 -9.22
C ASN A 46 -8.67 15.59 -7.92
N HIS A 47 -8.89 14.28 -7.91
CA HIS A 47 -8.55 13.42 -6.77
C HIS A 47 -7.05 13.46 -6.48
N MET A 48 -6.20 13.30 -7.51
CA MET A 48 -4.75 13.34 -7.37
C MET A 48 -4.27 14.70 -6.85
N LEU A 49 -4.73 15.80 -7.46
CA LEU A 49 -4.38 17.16 -7.04
C LEU A 49 -4.84 17.46 -5.61
N ASN A 50 -6.05 17.03 -5.23
CA ASN A 50 -6.56 17.24 -3.89
C ASN A 50 -5.75 16.46 -2.86
N ARG A 51 -5.34 15.23 -3.16
CA ARG A 51 -4.48 14.44 -2.27
C ARG A 51 -3.09 15.06 -2.14
N GLU A 52 -2.49 15.49 -3.25
CA GLU A 52 -1.21 16.18 -3.27
C GLU A 52 -1.25 17.47 -2.44
N PHE A 53 -2.31 18.28 -2.63
CA PHE A 53 -2.55 19.48 -1.84
C PHE A 53 -2.63 19.16 -0.35
N ASN A 54 -3.46 18.17 0.03
CA ASN A 54 -3.60 17.74 1.43
C ASN A 54 -2.28 17.27 2.04
N ILE A 55 -1.46 16.52 1.31
CA ILE A 55 -0.15 16.08 1.82
C ILE A 55 0.76 17.29 2.00
N SER A 56 0.85 18.15 1.00
CA SER A 56 1.70 19.33 1.05
C SER A 56 1.30 20.30 2.16
N THR A 57 0.01 20.48 2.43
CA THR A 57 -0.46 21.38 3.49
C THR A 57 -0.34 20.79 4.89
N ASN A 58 -0.35 19.46 5.04
CA ASN A 58 -0.28 18.82 6.37
C ASN A 58 1.12 18.37 6.76
N TYR A 59 1.99 18.06 5.79
CA TYR A 59 3.30 17.44 6.01
C TYR A 59 4.48 18.25 5.45
N SER A 60 4.28 19.53 5.17
CA SER A 60 5.36 20.47 4.83
C SER A 60 5.42 21.65 5.79
N LEU A 61 6.42 22.52 5.62
CA LEU A 61 6.56 23.74 6.40
C LEU A 61 5.35 24.69 6.28
N SER A 62 4.54 24.58 5.21
CA SER A 62 3.31 25.38 5.06
C SER A 62 2.22 25.00 6.07
N GLY A 63 2.26 23.79 6.61
CA GLY A 63 1.38 23.32 7.69
C GLY A 63 1.90 23.64 9.10
N CYS A 64 3.11 24.16 9.23
CA CYS A 64 3.72 24.38 10.55
C CYS A 64 3.29 25.71 11.18
N ALA A 65 2.84 25.65 12.44
CA ALA A 65 2.68 26.82 13.28
C ALA A 65 3.84 26.93 14.27
N MET A 66 4.40 28.13 14.41
CA MET A 66 5.38 28.42 15.47
C MET A 66 4.67 29.05 16.67
N VAL A 67 4.95 28.53 17.85
CA VAL A 67 4.41 29.03 19.12
C VAL A 67 5.52 29.62 19.98
N GLY A 68 5.16 30.43 20.97
CA GLY A 68 6.11 31.00 21.92
C GLY A 68 6.90 29.92 22.67
N LEU A 69 8.10 30.27 23.14
CA LEU A 69 8.96 29.36 23.91
C LEU A 69 8.19 28.78 25.11
N GLY A 70 8.33 27.47 25.34
CA GLY A 70 7.63 26.75 26.41
C GLY A 70 6.22 26.28 26.05
N LYS A 71 5.59 26.85 25.01
CA LYS A 71 4.20 26.52 24.70
C LYS A 71 4.01 25.09 24.18
N VAL A 72 4.99 24.58 23.43
CA VAL A 72 4.99 23.17 22.99
C VAL A 72 5.04 22.24 24.20
N GLN A 73 5.85 22.53 25.21
CA GLN A 73 5.95 21.73 26.43
C GLN A 73 4.65 21.76 27.24
N GLU A 74 3.97 22.90 27.32
CA GLU A 74 2.64 23.00 27.92
C GLU A 74 1.61 22.14 27.17
N MET A 75 1.65 22.15 25.83
CA MET A 75 0.76 21.34 25.01
C MET A 75 1.02 19.84 25.21
N ILE A 76 2.29 19.42 25.23
CA ILE A 76 2.67 18.03 25.52
C ILE A 76 2.17 17.61 26.90
N ALA A 77 2.36 18.44 27.93
CA ALA A 77 1.93 18.13 29.29
C ALA A 77 0.40 18.07 29.45
N ALA A 78 -0.36 18.75 28.59
CA ALA A 78 -1.82 18.71 28.58
C ALA A 78 -2.40 17.55 27.75
N ASN A 79 -1.59 16.91 26.91
CA ASN A 79 -2.05 15.86 26.00
C ASN A 79 -2.14 14.51 26.74
N PRO A 80 -3.24 13.75 26.64
CA PRO A 80 -3.33 12.43 27.22
C PRO A 80 -2.37 11.45 26.52
N ASN A 81 -1.86 10.48 27.28
CA ASN A 81 -0.99 9.42 26.74
C ASN A 81 -1.82 8.40 25.94
N ILE A 82 -2.19 8.75 24.71
CA ILE A 82 -2.90 7.88 23.77
C ILE A 82 -2.05 7.69 22.52
N TYR A 83 -2.15 6.51 21.91
CA TYR A 83 -1.30 6.08 20.79
C TYR A 83 -2.18 5.59 19.64
N THR A 84 -1.80 5.90 18.40
CA THR A 84 -2.49 5.35 17.23
C THR A 84 -2.24 3.85 17.10
N THR A 85 -3.23 3.09 16.63
CA THR A 85 -3.03 1.68 16.26
C THR A 85 -2.27 1.51 14.93
N GLY A 86 -2.03 2.61 14.20
CA GLY A 86 -1.37 2.59 12.90
C GLY A 86 -2.12 1.73 11.89
N MET A 87 -1.44 0.77 11.27
CA MET A 87 -2.05 -0.19 10.34
C MET A 87 -2.60 -1.44 11.02
N ALA A 88 -2.53 -1.51 12.36
CA ALA A 88 -3.15 -2.58 13.12
C ALA A 88 -4.59 -2.20 13.46
N ASN A 89 -5.44 -3.22 13.54
CA ASN A 89 -6.81 -3.12 13.98
C ASN A 89 -6.93 -3.90 15.29
N ILE A 90 -7.53 -3.28 16.30
CA ILE A 90 -7.96 -3.97 17.51
C ILE A 90 -9.36 -3.50 17.89
N GLY A 91 -10.18 -4.41 18.39
CA GLY A 91 -11.51 -4.07 18.83
C GLY A 91 -12.21 -5.27 19.45
N VAL A 92 -13.52 -5.11 19.65
CA VAL A 92 -14.38 -6.19 20.12
C VAL A 92 -15.63 -6.27 19.27
N ASN A 93 -16.09 -7.49 19.02
CA ASN A 93 -17.37 -7.77 18.40
C ASN A 93 -18.19 -8.70 19.29
N LEU A 94 -19.50 -8.49 19.31
CA LEU A 94 -20.44 -9.39 19.97
C LEU A 94 -20.73 -10.58 19.05
N GLU A 95 -20.29 -11.77 19.45
CA GLU A 95 -20.68 -13.01 18.81
C GLU A 95 -22.05 -13.44 19.33
N THR A 96 -23.08 -13.29 18.49
CA THR A 96 -24.47 -13.64 18.81
C THR A 96 -25.13 -14.41 17.67
N LYS A 97 -26.11 -15.25 18.02
CA LYS A 97 -27.01 -15.89 17.05
C LYS A 97 -28.22 -15.02 16.68
N ALA A 98 -28.35 -13.84 17.30
CA ALA A 98 -29.43 -12.91 17.02
C ALA A 98 -29.18 -12.11 15.73
N ASN A 99 -30.22 -11.50 15.17
CA ASN A 99 -30.11 -10.69 13.95
C ASN A 99 -29.74 -9.23 14.27
N TYR A 100 -28.67 -9.05 15.04
CA TYR A 100 -28.06 -7.77 15.35
C TYR A 100 -26.57 -7.95 15.60
N TYR A 101 -25.82 -6.86 15.51
CA TYR A 101 -24.39 -6.82 15.81
C TYR A 101 -24.11 -5.65 16.75
N ALA A 102 -23.09 -5.82 17.58
CA ALA A 102 -22.57 -4.78 18.45
C ALA A 102 -21.06 -4.91 18.50
N GLY A 103 -20.36 -3.80 18.65
CA GLY A 103 -18.90 -3.85 18.65
C GLY A 103 -18.25 -2.49 18.80
N PHE A 104 -16.94 -2.51 18.72
CA PHE A 104 -16.07 -1.35 18.84
C PHE A 104 -14.77 -1.63 18.09
N ASN A 105 -14.23 -0.62 17.41
CA ASN A 105 -12.92 -0.68 16.76
C ASN A 105 -12.08 0.51 17.23
N ALA A 106 -10.92 0.23 17.82
CA ALA A 106 -10.03 1.27 18.31
C ALA A 106 -9.26 1.91 17.15
N GLN A 107 -9.27 3.25 17.10
CA GLN A 107 -8.32 4.04 16.32
C GLN A 107 -7.12 4.46 17.17
N TYR A 108 -7.36 4.65 18.47
CA TYR A 108 -6.35 4.96 19.47
C TYR A 108 -6.42 3.96 20.62
N VAL A 109 -5.27 3.70 21.23
CA VAL A 109 -5.13 2.86 22.40
C VAL A 109 -4.32 3.55 23.48
N THR A 110 -4.51 3.14 24.72
CA THR A 110 -3.69 3.48 25.88
C THR A 110 -3.58 2.26 26.79
N THR A 111 -2.80 2.37 27.86
CA THR A 111 -2.61 1.31 28.86
C THR A 111 -3.17 1.75 30.20
N LEU A 112 -3.49 0.77 31.05
CA LEU A 112 -4.17 1.05 32.32
C LEU A 112 -3.34 1.94 33.26
N ASP A 113 -2.01 1.88 33.20
CA ASP A 113 -1.10 2.73 33.98
C ASP A 113 -1.05 4.19 33.49
N ARG A 114 -1.55 4.46 32.28
CA ARG A 114 -1.47 5.78 31.62
C ARG A 114 -2.77 6.58 31.67
N ILE A 115 -3.88 5.94 32.04
CA ILE A 115 -5.18 6.58 32.23
C ILE A 115 -5.51 6.67 33.73
N PRO A 116 -5.91 7.85 34.25
CA PRO A 116 -6.36 7.96 35.64
C PRO A 116 -7.63 7.13 35.89
N ALA A 117 -7.68 6.42 37.02
CA ALA A 117 -8.79 5.50 37.33
C ALA A 117 -10.16 6.19 37.40
N ASP A 118 -10.21 7.48 37.76
CA ASP A 118 -11.42 8.30 37.78
C ASP A 118 -11.94 8.67 36.38
N GLN A 119 -11.17 8.42 35.32
CA GLN A 119 -11.59 8.60 33.93
C GLN A 119 -12.28 7.34 33.36
N ILE A 120 -12.33 6.26 34.13
CA ILE A 120 -12.94 4.98 33.73
C ILE A 120 -14.25 4.77 34.50
N ILE A 121 -15.25 4.22 33.81
CA ILE A 121 -16.46 3.63 34.39
C ILE A 121 -16.24 2.13 34.42
N TRP A 122 -15.99 1.58 35.60
CA TRP A 122 -15.74 0.15 35.80
C TRP A 122 -17.05 -0.63 35.85
N LEU A 123 -17.16 -1.72 35.07
CA LEU A 123 -18.36 -2.56 35.04
C LEU A 123 -18.40 -3.57 36.19
N ASP A 124 -17.23 -4.08 36.60
CA ASP A 124 -17.08 -5.07 37.69
C ASP A 124 -15.92 -4.68 38.64
N GLY A 125 -15.99 -3.46 39.17
CA GLY A 125 -15.00 -2.93 40.11
C GLY A 125 -13.67 -2.50 39.47
N GLU A 126 -12.93 -1.67 40.21
CA GLU A 126 -11.64 -1.14 39.74
C GLU A 126 -10.58 -2.25 39.68
N LYS A 127 -9.96 -2.42 38.50
CA LYS A 127 -8.84 -3.35 38.30
C LYS A 127 -7.50 -2.63 38.40
N LYS A 128 -6.48 -3.35 38.89
CA LYS A 128 -5.08 -2.87 38.92
C LYS A 128 -4.27 -3.27 37.68
N THR A 129 -4.69 -4.33 37.01
CA THR A 129 -4.09 -4.88 35.80
C THR A 129 -5.20 -5.43 34.92
N LEU A 130 -5.00 -5.45 33.60
CA LEU A 130 -5.90 -6.09 32.65
C LEU A 130 -5.39 -7.48 32.31
N GLU A 131 -6.27 -8.47 32.27
CA GLU A 131 -5.93 -9.76 31.67
C GLU A 131 -5.68 -9.61 30.17
N GLN A 132 -5.06 -10.60 29.53
CA GLN A 132 -4.61 -10.50 28.14
C GLN A 132 -5.71 -9.99 27.19
N ASN A 133 -6.93 -10.53 27.30
CA ASN A 133 -8.07 -10.17 26.45
C ASN A 133 -9.11 -9.29 27.14
N ASP A 134 -8.79 -8.71 28.29
CA ASP A 134 -9.61 -7.65 28.89
C ASP A 134 -9.41 -6.35 28.10
N ILE A 135 -10.50 -5.61 27.91
CA ILE A 135 -10.47 -4.30 27.24
C ILE A 135 -11.42 -3.31 27.91
N ILE A 136 -11.03 -2.04 27.94
CA ILE A 136 -11.90 -0.91 28.28
C ILE A 136 -12.11 -0.13 26.99
N ILE A 137 -13.35 0.04 26.59
CA ILE A 137 -13.69 0.69 25.31
C ILE A 137 -14.18 2.11 25.53
N ASN A 138 -14.27 2.91 24.48
CA ASN A 138 -15.00 4.16 24.57
C ASN A 138 -16.48 3.95 24.22
N PHE A 139 -17.35 4.83 24.71
CA PHE A 139 -18.76 4.77 24.35
C PHE A 139 -19.05 5.44 23.00
N GLU A 140 -18.23 6.41 22.59
CA GLU A 140 -18.48 7.23 21.40
C GLU A 140 -18.34 6.45 20.08
N ASP A 141 -17.43 5.48 20.01
CA ASP A 141 -17.21 4.61 18.85
C ASP A 141 -17.83 3.21 19.03
N PHE A 142 -18.50 2.95 20.15
CA PHE A 142 -19.28 1.72 20.32
C PHE A 142 -20.51 1.78 19.42
N TYR A 143 -20.67 0.76 18.58
CA TYR A 143 -21.78 0.67 17.63
C TYR A 143 -22.65 -0.54 17.93
N MET A 144 -23.93 -0.40 17.59
CA MET A 144 -24.92 -1.45 17.73
C MET A 144 -26.04 -1.20 16.71
N ASP A 145 -26.38 -2.22 15.93
CA ASP A 145 -27.37 -2.13 14.85
C ASP A 145 -27.95 -3.52 14.52
N GLY A 146 -29.16 -3.57 13.96
CA GLY A 146 -29.83 -4.80 13.56
C GLY A 146 -31.35 -4.79 13.71
N GLU A 147 -32.00 -5.76 13.05
CA GLU A 147 -33.47 -5.82 12.95
C GLU A 147 -34.19 -6.19 14.26
N LYS A 148 -33.48 -6.80 15.22
CA LYS A 148 -34.07 -7.34 16.47
C LYS A 148 -33.29 -6.98 17.71
N LEU A 149 -32.82 -5.73 17.78
CA LEU A 149 -32.24 -5.23 19.02
C LEU A 149 -33.29 -5.24 20.14
N PRO A 150 -32.91 -5.60 21.39
CA PRO A 150 -33.83 -5.46 22.50
C PRO A 150 -34.20 -3.98 22.68
N GLU A 151 -35.50 -3.66 22.61
CA GLU A 151 -36.02 -2.28 22.62
C GLU A 151 -35.46 -1.44 23.79
N VAL A 152 -35.39 -2.03 24.99
CA VAL A 152 -34.82 -1.40 26.19
C VAL A 152 -33.33 -1.06 26.01
N THR A 153 -32.58 -1.92 25.30
CA THR A 153 -31.15 -1.72 25.03
C THR A 153 -30.95 -0.63 23.98
N GLU A 154 -31.77 -0.62 22.94
CA GLU A 154 -31.72 0.40 21.88
C GLU A 154 -32.06 1.80 22.42
N ASP A 155 -33.15 1.91 23.19
CA ASP A 155 -33.56 3.17 23.81
C ASP A 155 -32.51 3.68 24.81
N LEU A 156 -31.96 2.79 25.64
CA LEU A 156 -30.93 3.15 26.59
C LEU A 156 -29.63 3.57 25.89
N PHE A 157 -29.21 2.85 24.86
CA PHE A 157 -28.05 3.22 24.06
C PHE A 157 -28.23 4.60 23.42
N ARG A 158 -29.40 4.87 22.83
CA ARG A 158 -29.75 6.17 22.27
C ARG A 158 -29.78 7.27 23.32
N ASP A 159 -30.36 7.02 24.49
CA ASP A 159 -30.43 8.00 25.58
C ASP A 159 -29.04 8.33 26.16
N LEU A 160 -28.15 7.34 26.28
CA LEU A 160 -26.76 7.54 26.69
C LEU A 160 -25.99 8.35 25.64
N ARG A 161 -26.14 8.01 24.35
CA ARG A 161 -25.48 8.70 23.23
C ARG A 161 -25.96 10.15 23.08
N ASP A 162 -27.27 10.38 23.22
CA ASP A 162 -27.88 11.71 23.14
C ASP A 162 -27.67 12.54 24.43
N GLY A 163 -27.03 11.96 25.46
CA GLY A 163 -26.78 12.63 26.75
C GLY A 163 -28.05 12.83 27.61
N LYS A 164 -29.14 12.12 27.32
CA LYS A 164 -30.37 12.12 28.12
C LYS A 164 -30.23 11.28 29.40
N LYS A 165 -29.32 10.31 29.39
CA LYS A 165 -28.90 9.53 30.57
C LYS A 165 -27.39 9.56 30.75
N GLU A 166 -26.96 9.44 32.00
CA GLU A 166 -25.54 9.38 32.34
C GLU A 166 -24.99 7.96 32.14
N ALA A 167 -23.77 7.86 31.59
CA ALA A 167 -23.04 6.61 31.43
C ALA A 167 -22.50 6.14 32.79
N THR A 168 -23.37 5.49 33.57
CA THR A 168 -23.02 4.83 34.83
C THR A 168 -22.79 3.33 34.62
N ALA A 169 -22.06 2.68 35.53
CA ALA A 169 -21.86 1.23 35.49
C ALA A 169 -23.20 0.47 35.50
N GLU A 170 -24.19 0.95 36.25
CA GLU A 170 -25.54 0.37 36.29
C GLU A 170 -26.23 0.43 34.92
N ASN A 171 -26.23 1.59 34.25
CA ASN A 171 -26.86 1.74 32.94
C ASN A 171 -26.13 0.90 31.87
N LEU A 172 -24.80 0.88 31.90
CA LEU A 172 -23.99 0.12 30.93
C LEU A 172 -24.13 -1.39 31.13
N ASN A 173 -24.13 -1.87 32.38
CA ASN A 173 -24.42 -3.28 32.69
C ASN A 173 -25.83 -3.66 32.27
N ALA A 174 -26.85 -2.82 32.56
CA ALA A 174 -28.22 -3.08 32.12
C ALA A 174 -28.36 -3.16 30.59
N MET A 175 -27.57 -2.37 29.85
CA MET A 175 -27.50 -2.43 28.39
C MET A 175 -26.91 -3.77 27.93
N PHE A 176 -25.77 -4.17 28.50
CA PHE A 176 -25.04 -5.38 28.12
C PHE A 176 -25.72 -6.69 28.56
N GLU A 177 -26.37 -6.73 29.72
CA GLU A 177 -27.11 -7.92 30.21
C GLU A 177 -28.20 -8.40 29.24
N LYS A 178 -28.74 -7.49 28.42
CA LYS A 178 -29.78 -7.79 27.43
C LYS A 178 -29.20 -8.24 26.08
N LEU A 179 -27.92 -8.01 25.84
CA LEU A 179 -27.21 -8.49 24.66
C LEU A 179 -26.88 -9.97 24.87
N ASN A 180 -27.46 -10.83 24.04
CA ASN A 180 -27.29 -12.27 24.15
C ASN A 180 -26.11 -12.71 23.29
N GLY A 181 -24.92 -12.81 23.85
CA GLY A 181 -23.73 -13.23 23.12
C GLY A 181 -22.48 -13.23 23.97
N ASN A 182 -21.36 -13.58 23.35
CA ASN A 182 -20.04 -13.48 23.96
C ASN A 182 -19.21 -12.43 23.22
N TRP A 183 -18.43 -11.65 23.96
CA TRP A 183 -17.52 -10.69 23.35
C TRP A 183 -16.26 -11.40 22.85
N GLN A 184 -15.90 -11.13 21.61
CA GLN A 184 -14.67 -11.58 20.98
C GLN A 184 -13.80 -10.36 20.70
N LEU A 185 -12.57 -10.36 21.22
CA LEU A 185 -11.57 -9.37 20.84
C LEU A 185 -10.95 -9.84 19.54
N HIS A 186 -10.96 -8.95 18.56
CA HIS A 186 -10.25 -9.15 17.31
C HIS A 186 -9.00 -8.28 17.29
N TYR A 187 -7.90 -8.86 16.82
CA TYR A 187 -6.66 -8.16 16.55
C TYR A 187 -6.18 -8.57 15.16
N GLY A 188 -5.87 -7.59 14.33
CA GLY A 188 -5.30 -7.85 13.02
C GLY A 188 -4.22 -6.86 12.65
N LYS A 189 -3.24 -7.33 11.88
CA LYS A 189 -2.11 -6.51 11.43
C LYS A 189 -1.68 -6.99 10.05
N TRP A 190 -1.35 -6.04 9.19
CA TRP A 190 -0.70 -6.35 7.94
C TRP A 190 0.74 -6.80 8.18
N ASP A 191 1.06 -8.00 7.73
CA ASP A 191 2.43 -8.52 7.69
C ASP A 191 3.03 -8.22 6.32
N ALA A 192 3.95 -7.26 6.30
CA ALA A 192 4.61 -6.82 5.08
C ALA A 192 5.64 -7.81 4.53
N GLU A 193 6.13 -8.77 5.33
CA GLU A 193 7.05 -9.80 4.84
C GLU A 193 6.31 -10.88 4.06
N THR A 194 5.13 -11.26 4.56
CA THR A 194 4.32 -12.33 3.97
C THR A 194 3.23 -11.81 3.03
N ASP A 195 3.07 -10.49 2.91
CA ASP A 195 2.02 -9.81 2.13
C ASP A 195 0.61 -10.31 2.50
N ASN A 196 0.40 -10.59 3.79
CA ASN A 196 -0.83 -11.17 4.31
C ASN A 196 -1.33 -10.40 5.53
N TYR A 197 -2.66 -10.28 5.62
CA TYR A 197 -3.32 -9.77 6.82
C TYR A 197 -3.42 -10.91 7.85
N GLN A 198 -2.70 -10.79 8.95
CA GLN A 198 -2.87 -11.69 10.09
C GLN A 198 -4.06 -11.20 10.91
N HIS A 199 -4.96 -12.11 11.25
CA HIS A 199 -6.16 -11.83 12.03
C HIS A 199 -6.33 -12.91 13.09
N GLU A 200 -6.56 -12.48 14.32
CA GLU A 200 -6.79 -13.34 15.47
C GLU A 200 -8.08 -12.89 16.18
N GLU A 201 -8.87 -13.86 16.64
CA GLU A 201 -10.05 -13.63 17.47
C GLU A 201 -9.96 -14.46 18.73
N HIS A 202 -10.20 -13.82 19.87
CA HIS A 202 -10.12 -14.46 21.18
C HIS A 202 -11.29 -14.04 22.07
N PRO A 203 -11.81 -14.95 22.92
CA PRO A 203 -12.79 -14.58 23.93
C PRO A 203 -12.28 -13.43 24.81
N SER A 204 -13.14 -12.45 25.02
CA SER A 204 -12.80 -11.19 25.67
C SER A 204 -13.87 -10.77 26.68
N GLN A 205 -13.47 -9.89 27.59
CA GLN A 205 -14.40 -9.16 28.45
C GLN A 205 -14.19 -7.66 28.30
N ILE A 206 -15.30 -6.96 28.12
CA ILE A 206 -15.33 -5.51 28.29
C ILE A 206 -15.44 -5.26 29.79
N VAL A 207 -14.39 -4.72 30.41
CA VAL A 207 -14.31 -4.55 31.87
C VAL A 207 -14.63 -3.11 32.31
N GLY A 208 -14.72 -2.18 31.36
CA GLY A 208 -15.02 -0.79 31.64
C GLY A 208 -15.25 0.04 30.38
N PHE A 209 -15.62 1.28 30.60
CA PHE A 209 -15.71 2.32 29.58
C PHE A 209 -14.88 3.54 29.95
N VAL A 210 -14.22 4.16 28.96
CA VAL A 210 -13.67 5.50 29.15
C VAL A 210 -14.84 6.49 29.22
N LYS A 211 -14.80 7.40 30.20
CA LYS A 211 -15.87 8.38 30.42
C LYS A 211 -16.09 9.27 29.19
N PRO A 212 -17.35 9.56 28.82
CA PRO A 212 -17.66 10.54 27.79
C PRO A 212 -17.00 11.90 28.11
N LYS A 213 -16.48 12.59 27.10
CA LYS A 213 -15.74 13.87 27.23
C LYS A 213 -14.44 13.81 28.02
N SER A 214 -13.97 12.62 28.42
CA SER A 214 -12.60 12.48 28.92
C SER A 214 -11.61 12.85 27.82
N ALA A 215 -10.45 13.39 28.18
CA ALA A 215 -9.36 13.56 27.22
C ALA A 215 -8.93 12.20 26.61
N TYR A 216 -9.10 11.10 27.33
CA TYR A 216 -8.80 9.74 26.87
C TYR A 216 -9.92 9.10 26.06
N ALA A 217 -11.09 9.74 25.91
CA ALA A 217 -12.26 9.18 25.24
C ALA A 217 -11.99 8.62 23.83
N PRO A 218 -11.09 9.17 23.00
CA PRO A 218 -10.78 8.58 21.69
C PRO A 218 -10.10 7.20 21.75
N ALA A 219 -9.59 6.78 22.91
CA ALA A 219 -8.76 5.59 23.04
C ALA A 219 -9.46 4.44 23.79
N ALA A 220 -9.16 3.22 23.39
CA ALA A 220 -9.39 2.03 24.22
C ALA A 220 -8.22 1.80 25.19
N VAL A 221 -8.50 1.21 26.35
CA VAL A 221 -7.44 0.73 27.26
C VAL A 221 -7.26 -0.76 27.02
N VAL A 222 -6.05 -1.13 26.59
CA VAL A 222 -5.70 -2.52 26.26
C VAL A 222 -4.73 -3.09 27.29
N SER A 223 -4.63 -4.43 27.34
CA SER A 223 -3.65 -5.12 28.16
C SER A 223 -2.21 -4.85 27.69
N ASP A 224 -1.23 -5.06 28.57
CA ASP A 224 0.19 -4.90 28.21
C ASP A 224 0.60 -5.80 27.03
N TYR A 225 -0.03 -6.98 26.89
CA TYR A 225 0.21 -7.88 25.76
C TYR A 225 -0.13 -7.25 24.41
N TYR A 226 -1.28 -6.58 24.28
CA TYR A 226 -1.65 -5.91 23.04
C TYR A 226 -0.93 -4.56 22.90
N ALA A 227 -0.68 -3.86 24.00
CA ALA A 227 0.11 -2.64 24.00
C ALA A 227 1.51 -2.86 23.41
N ASP A 228 2.19 -3.95 23.76
CA ASP A 228 3.51 -4.31 23.21
C ASP A 228 3.49 -4.61 21.69
N LYS A 229 2.32 -4.99 21.15
CA LYS A 229 2.15 -5.25 19.70
C LYS A 229 1.76 -3.99 18.90
N LEU A 230 1.04 -3.08 19.55
CA LEU A 230 0.41 -1.92 18.94
C LEU A 230 1.25 -0.65 19.08
N ILE A 231 1.89 -0.46 20.23
CA ILE A 231 2.57 0.78 20.60
C ILE A 231 4.07 0.60 20.40
N ALA A 232 4.62 1.29 19.39
CA ALA A 232 6.04 1.23 19.06
C ALA A 232 6.92 1.91 20.12
N ASP A 233 6.50 3.10 20.59
CA ASP A 233 7.20 3.87 21.60
C ASP A 233 6.20 4.47 22.58
N ARG A 234 6.28 4.05 23.85
CA ARG A 234 5.42 4.55 24.94
C ARG A 234 5.93 5.88 25.54
N GLU A 235 7.15 6.30 25.22
CA GLU A 235 7.76 7.54 25.74
C GLU A 235 7.93 8.61 24.66
N GLY A 236 7.68 8.26 23.39
CA GLY A 236 7.70 9.16 22.25
C GLY A 236 6.65 10.26 22.38
N VAL A 237 7.07 11.52 22.28
CA VAL A 237 6.19 12.70 22.37
C VAL A 237 5.95 13.39 21.03
N TYR A 238 6.62 12.93 19.97
CA TYR A 238 6.52 13.48 18.62
C TYR A 238 6.13 12.38 17.63
N ASP A 239 5.17 12.68 16.76
CA ASP A 239 4.62 11.73 15.78
C ASP A 239 5.34 11.84 14.41
N SER A 240 5.98 12.97 14.13
CA SER A 240 6.68 13.18 12.86
C SER A 240 7.84 14.17 12.97
N ILE A 241 8.72 14.13 11.98
CA ILE A 241 9.82 15.07 11.79
C ILE A 241 9.68 15.67 10.40
N VAL A 242 9.70 17.01 10.33
CA VAL A 242 9.74 17.73 9.05
C VAL A 242 11.18 18.15 8.79
N GLY A 243 11.73 17.73 7.64
CA GLY A 243 13.10 18.01 7.23
C GLY A 243 13.18 18.55 5.81
N ALA A 244 14.32 19.16 5.47
CA ALA A 244 14.60 19.57 4.10
C ALA A 244 14.81 18.34 3.20
N MET A 245 14.21 18.36 2.01
CA MET A 245 14.40 17.29 1.02
C MET A 245 15.83 17.34 0.46
N PRO A 246 16.57 16.22 0.43
CA PRO A 246 17.89 16.19 -0.18
C PRO A 246 17.84 16.54 -1.66
N GLU A 247 18.81 17.32 -2.13
CA GLU A 247 18.93 17.69 -3.55
C GLU A 247 19.55 16.58 -4.42
N ASP A 248 20.29 15.66 -3.79
CA ASP A 248 21.03 14.62 -4.46
C ASP A 248 20.35 13.25 -4.37
N ARG A 249 20.58 12.41 -5.38
CA ARG A 249 19.99 11.07 -5.45
C ARG A 249 20.42 10.17 -4.29
N SER A 250 21.63 10.34 -3.75
CA SER A 250 22.10 9.51 -2.64
C SER A 250 21.31 9.81 -1.39
N GLY A 251 21.17 11.09 -1.03
CA GLY A 251 20.37 11.51 0.11
C GLY A 251 18.92 11.04 0.04
N VAL A 252 18.27 11.18 -1.12
CA VAL A 252 16.90 10.66 -1.31
C VAL A 252 16.84 9.14 -1.12
N ASN A 253 17.82 8.40 -1.64
CA ASN A 253 17.86 6.94 -1.50
C ASN A 253 18.08 6.52 -0.04
N ASP A 254 18.91 7.23 0.71
CA ASP A 254 19.16 6.92 2.12
C ASP A 254 17.90 7.12 2.97
N ILE A 255 17.13 8.18 2.73
CA ILE A 255 15.84 8.41 3.41
C ILE A 255 14.83 7.32 3.03
N VAL A 256 14.67 7.04 1.72
CA VAL A 256 13.75 5.98 1.26
C VAL A 256 14.14 4.63 1.85
N ARG A 257 15.42 4.28 1.86
CA ARG A 257 15.90 3.02 2.47
C ARG A 257 15.68 2.96 3.96
N TYR A 258 15.77 4.09 4.67
CA TYR A 258 15.50 4.12 6.10
C TYR A 258 14.01 3.87 6.39
N CYS A 259 13.12 4.48 5.60
CA CYS A 259 11.67 4.37 5.80
C CYS A 259 11.03 3.10 5.18
N TYR A 260 11.67 2.50 4.18
CA TYR A 260 11.20 1.33 3.44
C TYR A 260 12.20 0.16 3.51
N ARG A 261 12.69 -0.19 4.72
CA ARG A 261 13.53 -1.39 4.88
C ARG A 261 12.74 -2.67 4.62
N ASP A 262 13.31 -3.56 3.82
CA ASP A 262 12.84 -4.93 3.67
C ASP A 262 13.03 -5.69 5.00
N GLY A 263 11.93 -6.16 5.60
CA GLY A 263 11.95 -7.06 6.77
C GLY A 263 11.57 -6.45 8.13
N ASP A 264 11.39 -5.14 8.24
CA ASP A 264 11.01 -4.54 9.54
C ASP A 264 9.49 -4.49 9.71
N SER A 265 9.03 -4.88 10.91
CA SER A 265 7.62 -4.88 11.29
C SER A 265 7.03 -3.48 11.19
N VAL A 266 5.75 -3.36 10.82
CA VAL A 266 5.06 -2.07 10.58
C VAL A 266 5.13 -1.12 11.79
N ALA A 267 5.40 -1.62 13.00
CA ALA A 267 5.57 -0.79 14.20
C ALA A 267 6.86 0.06 14.17
N GLU A 268 7.86 -0.31 13.38
CA GLU A 268 9.15 0.40 13.32
C GLU A 268 9.27 1.33 12.09
N ARG A 269 8.19 1.46 11.30
CA ARG A 269 8.20 2.26 10.06
C ARG A 269 7.82 3.71 10.33
N TYR A 270 8.74 4.63 10.04
CA TYR A 270 8.41 6.04 9.88
C TYR A 270 8.01 6.28 8.42
N GLN A 271 6.71 6.53 8.18
CA GLN A 271 6.20 6.80 6.84
C GLN A 271 6.76 8.12 6.29
N ILE A 272 7.20 8.12 5.02
CA ILE A 272 7.58 9.37 4.34
C ILE A 272 6.31 10.04 3.83
N ASN A 273 5.93 11.13 4.47
CA ASN A 273 4.79 11.93 4.05
C ASN A 273 5.25 13.05 3.11
N HIS A 274 5.40 12.74 1.83
CA HIS A 274 5.74 13.70 0.78
C HIS A 274 4.81 13.52 -0.42
N ALA A 275 4.45 14.61 -1.10
CA ALA A 275 3.53 14.60 -2.25
C ALA A 275 3.90 13.53 -3.30
N VAL A 276 5.21 13.40 -3.57
CA VAL A 276 5.75 12.43 -4.54
C VAL A 276 5.70 10.98 -4.04
N VAL A 277 5.76 10.74 -2.73
CA VAL A 277 5.78 9.37 -2.18
C VAL A 277 4.39 8.71 -2.28
N PHE A 278 3.33 9.47 -2.07
CA PHE A 278 1.97 8.97 -2.27
C PHE A 278 1.68 8.64 -3.74
N GLU A 279 2.17 9.48 -4.68
CA GLU A 279 2.14 9.15 -6.11
C GLU A 279 2.85 7.83 -6.35
N LEU A 280 4.01 7.61 -5.73
CA LEU A 280 4.75 6.36 -5.86
C LEU A 280 3.99 5.16 -5.31
N ASP A 281 3.38 5.21 -4.13
CA ASP A 281 2.69 4.05 -3.54
C ASP A 281 1.45 3.64 -4.36
N THR A 282 0.62 4.61 -4.75
CA THR A 282 -0.59 4.34 -5.58
C THR A 282 -0.20 3.86 -6.98
N VAL A 283 0.83 4.47 -7.58
CA VAL A 283 1.36 4.02 -8.86
C VAL A 283 2.05 2.66 -8.72
N ASN A 284 2.71 2.37 -7.60
CA ASN A 284 3.43 1.12 -7.39
C ASN A 284 2.46 -0.07 -7.31
N GLU A 285 1.36 0.04 -6.58
CA GLU A 285 0.31 -1.00 -6.57
C GLU A 285 -0.29 -1.24 -7.96
N GLY A 286 -0.67 -0.15 -8.66
CA GLY A 286 -1.18 -0.22 -10.03
C GLY A 286 -0.16 -0.81 -11.00
N LEU A 287 1.11 -0.40 -10.89
CA LEU A 287 2.22 -0.91 -11.69
C LEU A 287 2.49 -2.38 -11.38
N HIS A 288 2.38 -2.84 -10.13
CA HIS A 288 2.56 -4.25 -9.80
C HIS A 288 1.49 -5.12 -10.45
N MET A 289 0.23 -4.68 -10.43
CA MET A 289 -0.87 -5.36 -11.12
C MET A 289 -0.62 -5.40 -12.64
N VAL A 290 -0.34 -4.23 -13.24
CA VAL A 290 -0.12 -4.08 -14.68
C VAL A 290 1.14 -4.84 -15.12
N ALA A 291 2.22 -4.80 -14.35
CA ALA A 291 3.45 -5.55 -14.61
C ALA A 291 3.23 -7.05 -14.58
N ARG A 292 2.42 -7.56 -13.64
CA ARG A 292 2.04 -8.99 -13.60
C ARG A 292 1.29 -9.39 -14.87
N VAL A 293 0.34 -8.58 -15.33
CA VAL A 293 -0.38 -8.82 -16.59
C VAL A 293 0.57 -8.78 -17.79
N PHE A 294 1.42 -7.76 -17.90
CA PHE A 294 2.39 -7.66 -18.99
C PHE A 294 3.45 -8.77 -18.96
N LEU A 295 3.81 -9.29 -17.79
CA LEU A 295 4.70 -10.44 -17.68
C LEU A 295 4.06 -11.68 -18.31
N TYR A 296 2.81 -11.99 -17.97
CA TYR A 296 2.10 -13.13 -18.54
C TYR A 296 1.85 -12.96 -20.05
N LEU A 297 1.47 -11.76 -20.49
CA LEU A 297 1.34 -11.45 -21.91
C LEU A 297 2.69 -11.57 -22.64
N GLY A 298 3.77 -11.07 -22.03
CA GLY A 298 5.13 -11.15 -22.57
C GLY A 298 5.61 -12.59 -22.73
N ILE A 299 5.34 -13.45 -21.75
CA ILE A 299 5.61 -14.89 -21.85
C ILE A 299 4.81 -15.51 -22.99
N GLY A 300 3.52 -15.18 -23.10
CA GLY A 300 2.65 -15.64 -24.20
C GLY A 300 3.19 -15.24 -25.58
N PHE A 301 3.58 -13.98 -25.75
CA PHE A 301 4.20 -13.50 -26.99
C PHE A 301 5.57 -14.12 -27.26
N ALA A 302 6.38 -14.37 -26.24
CA ALA A 302 7.68 -15.02 -26.41
C ALA A 302 7.52 -16.46 -26.91
N VAL A 303 6.59 -17.23 -26.34
CA VAL A 303 6.26 -18.59 -26.81
C VAL A 303 5.72 -18.54 -28.24
N PHE A 304 4.80 -17.63 -28.52
CA PHE A 304 4.23 -17.45 -29.86
C PHE A 304 5.31 -17.10 -30.89
N ALA A 305 6.21 -16.18 -30.58
CA ALA A 305 7.35 -15.81 -31.42
C ALA A 305 8.30 -16.98 -31.64
N ALA A 306 8.59 -17.78 -30.60
CA ALA A 306 9.42 -18.97 -30.72
C ALA A 306 8.80 -20.03 -31.65
N LEU A 307 7.48 -20.22 -31.60
CA LEU A 307 6.76 -21.13 -32.50
C LEU A 307 6.77 -20.62 -33.95
N LEU A 308 6.53 -19.33 -34.16
CA LEU A 308 6.60 -18.72 -35.50
C LEU A 308 8.00 -18.86 -36.09
N MET A 309 9.03 -18.57 -35.29
CA MET A 309 10.43 -18.71 -35.70
C MET A 309 10.78 -20.18 -35.98
N ALA A 310 10.29 -21.12 -35.18
CA ALA A 310 10.48 -22.55 -35.41
C ALA A 310 9.84 -23.00 -36.73
N ASN A 311 8.63 -22.50 -37.04
CA ASN A 311 7.94 -22.76 -38.30
C ASN A 311 8.70 -22.18 -39.51
N PHE A 312 9.24 -20.96 -39.36
CA PHE A 312 10.08 -20.33 -40.37
C PHE A 312 11.34 -21.16 -40.65
N ILE A 313 12.07 -21.57 -39.61
CA ILE A 313 13.28 -22.38 -39.73
C ILE A 313 12.95 -23.74 -40.35
N THR A 314 11.87 -24.38 -39.92
CA THR A 314 11.42 -25.67 -40.47
C THR A 314 11.18 -25.55 -41.97
N THR A 315 10.44 -24.51 -42.37
CA THR A 315 10.15 -24.23 -43.79
C THR A 315 11.43 -23.91 -44.58
N SER A 316 12.35 -23.11 -44.04
CA SER A 316 13.65 -22.80 -44.66
C SER A 316 14.47 -24.07 -44.91
N ILE A 317 14.53 -24.97 -43.92
CA ILE A 317 15.21 -26.26 -44.04
C ILE A 317 14.55 -27.14 -45.11
N HIS A 318 13.22 -27.15 -45.20
CA HIS A 318 12.49 -27.90 -46.23
C HIS A 318 12.88 -27.45 -47.64
N TYR A 319 12.96 -26.15 -47.90
CA TYR A 319 13.41 -25.62 -49.19
C TYR A 319 14.88 -25.94 -49.49
N LYS A 320 15.72 -26.06 -48.45
CA LYS A 320 17.16 -26.37 -48.57
C LYS A 320 17.51 -27.84 -48.39
N ARG A 321 16.53 -28.76 -48.39
CA ARG A 321 16.73 -30.19 -48.11
C ARG A 321 17.76 -30.85 -49.06
N GLN A 322 17.73 -30.51 -50.34
CA GLN A 322 18.66 -31.04 -51.35
C GLN A 322 20.10 -30.56 -51.11
N GLU A 323 20.29 -29.27 -50.80
CA GLU A 323 21.60 -28.69 -50.47
C GLU A 323 22.22 -29.35 -49.24
N ILE A 324 21.41 -29.58 -48.20
CA ILE A 324 21.83 -30.28 -46.97
C ILE A 324 22.22 -31.73 -47.27
N GLY A 325 21.49 -32.40 -48.16
CA GLY A 325 21.81 -33.76 -48.60
C GLY A 325 23.17 -33.86 -49.30
N ILE A 326 23.49 -32.89 -50.17
CA ILE A 326 24.79 -32.80 -50.86
C ILE A 326 25.91 -32.51 -49.85
N LEU A 327 25.73 -31.55 -48.95
CA LEU A 327 26.70 -31.22 -47.89
C LEU A 327 27.05 -32.45 -47.02
N ARG A 328 26.02 -33.23 -46.65
CA ARG A 328 26.22 -34.46 -45.87
C ARG A 328 26.88 -35.58 -46.67
N ALA A 329 26.64 -35.67 -47.98
CA ALA A 329 27.30 -36.65 -48.85
C ALA A 329 28.80 -36.36 -49.03
N ILE A 330 29.21 -35.08 -48.94
CA ILE A 330 30.61 -34.63 -49.00
C ILE A 330 31.31 -34.79 -47.63
N GLY A 331 30.57 -35.09 -46.55
CA GLY A 331 31.12 -35.44 -45.24
C GLY A 331 30.84 -34.46 -44.10
N SER A 332 29.96 -33.46 -44.28
CA SER A 332 29.59 -32.54 -43.19
C SER A 332 28.91 -33.25 -42.04
N ARG A 333 29.24 -32.91 -40.79
CA ARG A 333 28.60 -33.47 -39.60
C ARG A 333 27.22 -32.85 -39.40
N SER A 334 26.33 -33.54 -38.68
CA SER A 334 25.03 -33.01 -38.26
C SER A 334 25.13 -31.70 -37.48
N ALA A 335 26.20 -31.54 -36.69
CA ALA A 335 26.51 -30.32 -35.95
C ALA A 335 26.88 -29.13 -36.87
N ASP A 336 27.51 -29.38 -38.01
CA ASP A 336 27.91 -28.32 -38.96
C ASP A 336 26.67 -27.73 -39.64
N VAL A 337 25.73 -28.60 -40.03
CA VAL A 337 24.42 -28.20 -40.55
C VAL A 337 23.64 -27.43 -39.49
N PHE A 338 23.67 -27.89 -38.22
CA PHE A 338 23.03 -27.19 -37.12
C PHE A 338 23.57 -25.77 -36.92
N ARG A 339 24.89 -25.61 -36.98
CA ARG A 339 25.55 -24.32 -36.78
C ARG A 339 25.17 -23.29 -37.84
N ILE A 340 24.93 -23.72 -39.09
CA ILE A 340 24.49 -22.84 -40.19
C ILE A 340 23.10 -22.26 -39.87
N PHE A 341 22.12 -23.12 -39.61
CA PHE A 341 20.74 -22.66 -39.34
C PHE A 341 20.61 -21.92 -38.00
N PHE A 342 21.39 -22.30 -37.00
CA PHE A 342 21.49 -21.56 -35.75
C PHE A 342 22.07 -20.16 -35.97
N SER A 343 23.14 -20.04 -36.78
CA SER A 343 23.74 -18.74 -37.10
C SER A 343 22.77 -17.83 -37.86
N GLU A 344 21.99 -18.37 -38.80
CA GLU A 344 20.95 -17.62 -39.50
C GLU A 344 19.88 -17.09 -38.53
N SER A 345 19.41 -17.96 -37.63
CA SER A 345 18.44 -17.60 -36.59
C SER A 345 18.98 -16.56 -35.62
N PHE A 346 20.26 -16.67 -35.27
CA PHE A 346 20.95 -15.74 -34.39
C PHE A 346 21.09 -14.34 -35.02
N VAL A 347 21.44 -14.26 -36.30
CA VAL A 347 21.52 -12.97 -37.03
C VAL A 347 20.16 -12.28 -37.05
N ILE A 348 19.09 -13.03 -37.35
CA ILE A 348 17.71 -12.50 -37.34
C ILE A 348 17.35 -11.99 -35.94
N ALA A 349 17.67 -12.76 -34.89
CA ALA A 349 17.41 -12.37 -33.51
C ALA A 349 18.17 -11.11 -33.09
N MET A 350 19.42 -10.94 -33.53
CA MET A 350 20.20 -9.72 -33.26
C MET A 350 19.63 -8.49 -33.95
N ILE A 351 19.16 -8.62 -35.19
CA ILE A 351 18.49 -7.52 -35.90
C ILE A 351 17.22 -7.11 -35.15
N ASN A 352 16.39 -8.10 -34.76
CA ASN A 352 15.19 -7.85 -33.98
C ASN A 352 15.51 -7.20 -32.63
N PHE A 353 16.54 -7.66 -31.92
CA PHE A 353 16.97 -7.05 -30.66
C PHE A 353 17.28 -5.55 -30.80
N VAL A 354 18.02 -5.16 -31.84
CA VAL A 354 18.37 -3.75 -32.08
C VAL A 354 17.11 -2.91 -32.36
N ILE A 355 16.25 -3.40 -33.25
CA ILE A 355 15.01 -2.69 -33.62
C ILE A 355 14.07 -2.58 -32.41
N SER A 356 13.84 -3.68 -31.70
CA SER A 356 12.99 -3.72 -30.51
C SER A 356 13.53 -2.79 -29.43
N SER A 357 14.84 -2.80 -29.16
CA SER A 357 15.44 -1.92 -28.14
C SER A 357 15.25 -0.44 -28.47
N ALA A 358 15.43 -0.05 -29.74
CA ALA A 358 15.20 1.33 -30.18
C ALA A 358 13.72 1.73 -30.06
N LEU A 359 12.81 0.84 -30.46
CA LEU A 359 11.37 1.09 -30.40
C LEU A 359 10.85 1.16 -28.96
N THR A 360 11.37 0.31 -28.06
CA THR A 360 11.07 0.35 -26.63
C THR A 360 11.58 1.64 -26.00
N ALA A 361 12.80 2.08 -26.32
CA ALA A 361 13.34 3.34 -25.81
C ALA A 361 12.46 4.53 -26.23
N LEU A 362 12.02 4.58 -27.49
CA LEU A 362 11.09 5.59 -27.98
C LEU A 362 9.74 5.52 -27.26
N GLY A 363 9.17 4.31 -27.12
CA GLY A 363 7.89 4.09 -26.46
C GLY A 363 7.90 4.54 -25.01
N VAL A 364 8.99 4.29 -24.28
CA VAL A 364 9.16 4.75 -22.89
C VAL A 364 9.14 6.28 -22.80
N VAL A 365 9.78 6.99 -23.74
CA VAL A 365 9.73 8.45 -23.78
C VAL A 365 8.32 8.96 -24.04
N VAL A 366 7.64 8.38 -25.04
CA VAL A 366 6.27 8.79 -25.41
C VAL A 366 5.27 8.52 -24.29
N ILE A 367 5.31 7.34 -23.67
CA ILE A 367 4.42 6.97 -22.58
C ILE A 367 4.66 7.88 -21.38
N ASN A 368 5.93 8.11 -20.97
CA ASN A 368 6.21 9.04 -19.87
C ASN A 368 5.72 10.46 -20.17
N TYR A 369 5.84 10.93 -21.42
CA TYR A 369 5.32 12.24 -21.82
C TYR A 369 3.78 12.31 -21.70
N PHE A 370 3.08 11.29 -22.19
CA PHE A 370 1.62 11.21 -22.10
C PHE A 370 1.16 11.13 -20.64
N VAL A 371 1.83 10.30 -19.83
CA VAL A 371 1.52 10.13 -18.41
C VAL A 371 1.71 11.45 -17.65
N ARG A 372 2.81 12.16 -17.89
CA ARG A 372 3.08 13.48 -17.29
C ARG A 372 2.02 14.51 -17.66
N ARG A 373 1.54 14.50 -18.91
CA ARG A 373 0.60 15.50 -19.43
C ARG A 373 -0.83 15.24 -18.98
N GLU A 374 -1.31 14.00 -19.09
CA GLU A 374 -2.72 13.67 -18.82
C GLU A 374 -2.99 13.42 -17.34
N PHE A 375 -2.04 12.83 -16.61
CA PHE A 375 -2.22 12.48 -15.19
C PHE A 375 -1.52 13.44 -14.23
N GLY A 376 -0.79 14.45 -14.74
CA GLY A 376 -0.10 15.44 -13.91
C GLY A 376 1.06 14.90 -13.07
N ILE A 377 1.44 13.64 -13.28
CA ILE A 377 2.51 12.93 -12.54
C ILE A 377 3.87 13.54 -12.93
N LEU A 378 4.58 14.12 -11.97
CA LEU A 378 5.85 14.83 -12.22
C LEU A 378 7.06 13.89 -12.34
N ILE A 379 6.91 12.64 -11.91
CA ILE A 379 7.96 11.62 -11.91
C ILE A 379 8.06 10.83 -13.22
N THR A 380 9.24 10.28 -13.49
CA THR A 380 9.45 9.33 -14.58
C THR A 380 9.02 7.93 -14.11
N VAL A 381 7.90 7.44 -14.64
CA VAL A 381 7.31 6.16 -14.23
C VAL A 381 8.05 4.97 -14.85
N LEU A 382 8.37 5.07 -16.15
CA LEU A 382 9.06 3.99 -16.87
C LEU A 382 10.53 4.34 -17.09
N HIS A 383 11.42 3.46 -16.62
CA HIS A 383 12.86 3.59 -16.81
C HIS A 383 13.44 2.46 -17.67
N PHE A 384 14.00 2.82 -18.83
CA PHE A 384 14.69 1.90 -19.72
C PHE A 384 16.22 2.04 -19.56
N GLY A 385 16.79 1.20 -18.70
CA GLY A 385 18.22 1.20 -18.39
C GLY A 385 18.97 -0.01 -18.95
N ALA A 386 20.26 -0.10 -18.61
CA ALA A 386 21.14 -1.18 -19.07
C ALA A 386 20.61 -2.58 -18.71
N ARG A 387 19.98 -2.74 -17.54
CA ARG A 387 19.37 -4.00 -17.11
C ARG A 387 18.31 -4.49 -18.11
N GLN A 388 17.42 -3.61 -18.54
CA GLN A 388 16.34 -3.93 -19.48
C GLN A 388 16.90 -4.33 -20.86
N VAL A 389 17.94 -3.62 -21.32
CA VAL A 389 18.63 -3.93 -22.58
C VAL A 389 19.28 -5.33 -22.52
N ILE A 390 19.94 -5.67 -21.41
CA ILE A 390 20.56 -6.99 -21.22
C ILE A 390 19.49 -8.09 -21.21
N LEU A 391 18.38 -7.88 -20.49
CA LEU A 391 17.27 -8.85 -20.45
C LEU A 391 16.65 -9.08 -21.82
N LEU A 392 16.45 -8.02 -22.62
CA LEU A 392 15.97 -8.13 -23.99
C LEU A 392 16.95 -8.92 -24.87
N ALA A 393 18.26 -8.66 -24.75
CA ALA A 393 19.28 -9.39 -25.50
C ALA A 393 19.26 -10.88 -25.18
N LEU A 394 19.21 -11.22 -23.88
CA LEU A 394 19.14 -12.61 -23.43
C LEU A 394 17.87 -13.30 -23.92
N LEU A 395 16.73 -12.61 -23.88
CA LEU A 395 15.46 -13.15 -24.38
C LEU A 395 15.50 -13.40 -25.89
N SER A 396 16.03 -12.48 -26.68
CA SER A 396 16.18 -12.66 -28.14
C SER A 396 17.06 -13.86 -28.48
N ILE A 397 18.19 -14.03 -27.77
CA ILE A 397 19.08 -15.18 -27.95
C ILE A 397 18.40 -16.48 -27.52
N ALA A 398 17.68 -16.47 -26.39
CA ALA A 398 16.95 -17.63 -25.89
C ALA A 398 15.87 -18.08 -26.89
N ILE A 399 15.10 -17.14 -27.44
CA ILE A 399 14.08 -17.44 -28.47
C ILE A 399 14.74 -18.08 -29.69
N ALA A 400 15.83 -17.50 -30.21
CA ALA A 400 16.55 -18.04 -31.37
C ALA A 400 17.07 -19.47 -31.12
N ALA A 401 17.58 -19.72 -29.92
CA ALA A 401 18.07 -21.04 -29.54
C ALA A 401 16.94 -22.07 -29.42
N VAL A 402 15.87 -21.73 -28.70
CA VAL A 402 14.72 -22.64 -28.51
C VAL A 402 14.02 -22.94 -29.83
N SER A 403 13.81 -21.92 -30.67
CA SER A 403 13.12 -22.07 -31.95
C SER A 403 13.91 -22.90 -32.96
N SER A 404 15.24 -22.77 -32.97
CA SER A 404 16.11 -23.52 -33.90
C SER A 404 16.42 -24.93 -33.42
N PHE A 405 16.42 -25.18 -32.11
CA PHE A 405 16.85 -26.46 -31.57
C PHE A 405 15.99 -27.64 -32.03
N LEU A 406 14.66 -27.54 -31.86
CA LEU A 406 13.74 -28.65 -32.14
C LEU A 406 13.65 -29.04 -33.63
N PRO A 407 13.45 -28.10 -34.58
CA PRO A 407 13.40 -28.43 -36.01
C PRO A 407 14.71 -29.02 -36.54
N VAL A 408 15.83 -28.41 -36.15
CA VAL A 408 17.14 -28.75 -36.69
C VAL A 408 17.59 -30.10 -36.15
N TYR A 409 17.36 -30.41 -34.86
CA TYR A 409 17.68 -31.72 -34.28
C TYR A 409 16.92 -32.87 -34.96
N ARG A 410 15.63 -32.69 -35.23
CA ARG A 410 14.80 -33.70 -35.92
C ARG A 410 15.24 -33.97 -37.35
N ILE A 411 15.82 -32.99 -38.04
CA ILE A 411 16.23 -33.13 -39.44
C ILE A 411 17.67 -33.62 -39.55
N ALA A 412 18.57 -33.14 -38.68
CA ALA A 412 19.95 -33.57 -38.62
C ALA A 412 20.12 -35.06 -38.25
N SER A 413 19.13 -35.64 -37.56
CA SER A 413 19.09 -37.06 -37.19
C SER A 413 18.55 -38.00 -38.29
N LYS A 414 17.94 -37.49 -39.37
CA LYS A 414 17.47 -38.34 -40.49
C LYS A 414 18.64 -38.87 -41.33
N ARG A 415 18.47 -40.04 -41.96
CA ARG A 415 19.53 -40.66 -42.78
C ARG A 415 19.67 -39.91 -44.12
N PRO A 416 20.90 -39.74 -44.67
CA PRO A 416 21.13 -39.00 -45.91
C PRO A 416 20.34 -39.54 -47.11
N ILE A 417 20.11 -40.85 -47.15
CA ILE A 417 19.38 -41.52 -48.23
C ILE A 417 17.90 -41.15 -48.28
N ASP A 418 17.30 -40.80 -47.14
CA ASP A 418 15.90 -40.38 -47.06
C ASP A 418 15.74 -38.94 -47.55
N ALA A 419 16.80 -38.12 -47.54
CA ALA A 419 16.74 -36.75 -48.03
C ALA A 419 16.73 -36.64 -49.56
N ILE A 420 17.19 -37.68 -50.26
CA ILE A 420 17.38 -37.69 -51.72
C ILE A 420 16.28 -38.48 -52.44
N ARG A 421 15.56 -39.39 -51.76
CA ARG A 421 14.56 -40.30 -52.37
C ARG A 421 13.09 -39.89 -52.26
N ASP A 422 12.75 -38.90 -51.43
CA ASP A 422 11.39 -38.33 -51.43
C ASP A 422 11.24 -37.37 -52.61
N LYS A 423 10.37 -37.72 -53.56
CA LYS A 423 9.79 -36.75 -54.50
C LYS A 423 8.72 -35.93 -53.81
#